data_AF-A0A1I7TLG4-F1
#
_entry.id   AF-A0A1I7TLG4-F1
#
_cell.length_a   1.000
_cell.length_b   1.000
_cell.length_c   1.000
_cell.angle_alpha   90.00
_cell.angle_beta   90.00
_cell.angle_gamma   90.00
#
_symmetry.space_group_name_H-M   'P 1'
#
loop_
_entity.id
_entity.type
_entity.pdbx_description
1 polymer ?
#
loop_
_entity_poly.entity_id
_entity_poly.type
_entity_poly.pdbx_seq_one_letter_code
_entity_poly.pdbx_strand_id
1 'polypeptide(L)'
;MMPLTQFNGESESKQKEMLARVLLVTLLAVTGVNCTCNCYTPNNQMLTGSKIVLSNAFDDSNFSSCYAGTCGFIAYSGDPTKGWSNINVKFGSILDNTGVFKIYNGNTSDPNLLMNTYGFANSQQNMSLTSSTPYIYIAYSQDDSTKPNSYYGTITAGGPLAAPTTTAAPTSPTPTRAYNNSLYPRDPYQISHDILVIVNQRTDQGAHGLSATNQLASKFVGVLSNTTEIPPGIDSTSKVRLGLVTVTPYNPFYSAQGEIWKMTSGDVQSALPQSGISINVEVVSALKNVVPTFFNVNDPIAPTRKTVQRSVILFTAWWGDNTQVLDDVDNTVKKIYDQYGVNLAIIGFNTTSNQLVSNSWYNYASLTNSTDNDVAQFVNRYYFNSNLGNSLINNWCAKSADPVPTDGGATFTEPSNYGGPTTSSAVTSWDPNFDGQTKRYCNFQDTTYTYTRKNSVFVLKITVFYELEIEQDYLKFYADGVEIESFTGVDVNNAVFNANATVITARFTTNNAIVQRGFSVKIEEVAPA
;
A
#
# COMPACT_ATOMS: atom_id res chain seq x y z
N MET A 1 76.85 20.37 42.59
CA MET A 1 75.50 19.82 42.33
C MET A 1 74.60 20.97 41.93
N MET A 2 74.39 21.15 40.63
CA MET A 2 73.48 22.15 40.03
C MET A 2 72.46 21.41 39.16
N PRO A 3 71.20 21.88 39.06
CA PRO A 3 70.11 21.11 38.50
C PRO A 3 69.90 21.34 36.99
N LEU A 4 69.38 20.30 36.34
CA LEU A 4 68.92 20.29 34.96
C LEU A 4 67.70 21.22 34.75
N THR A 5 67.70 22.00 33.69
CA THR A 5 66.50 22.70 33.18
C THR A 5 66.31 22.44 31.67
N GLN A 6 65.15 21.86 31.37
CA GLN A 6 64.26 22.05 30.22
C GLN A 6 64.86 22.32 28.82
N PHE A 7 64.84 21.28 27.99
CA PHE A 7 64.67 21.39 26.54
C PHE A 7 63.59 20.37 26.13
N ASN A 8 62.36 20.82 25.85
CA ASN A 8 61.35 20.06 25.07
C ASN A 8 60.07 20.89 24.77
N GLY A 9 60.18 22.20 24.51
CA GLY A 9 59.02 23.08 24.28
C GLY A 9 58.72 23.43 22.81
N GLU A 10 59.73 23.47 21.93
CA GLU A 10 59.55 24.02 20.57
C GLU A 10 59.11 22.99 19.52
N SER A 11 59.41 21.71 19.71
CA SER A 11 59.05 20.65 18.74
C SER A 11 57.55 20.32 18.75
N GLU A 12 56.90 20.34 19.92
CA GLU A 12 55.47 20.06 20.02
C GLU A 12 54.60 21.18 19.46
N SER A 13 55.04 22.44 19.60
CA SER A 13 54.29 23.60 19.09
C SER A 13 54.20 23.57 17.56
N LYS A 14 55.33 23.31 16.88
CA LYS A 14 55.36 23.20 15.42
C LYS A 14 54.63 21.97 14.89
N GLN A 15 54.66 20.84 15.61
CA GLN A 15 53.86 19.66 15.24
C GLN A 15 52.35 19.89 15.43
N LYS A 16 51.93 20.58 16.49
CA LYS A 16 50.51 20.94 16.72
C LYS A 16 50.02 21.95 15.69
N GLU A 17 50.86 22.90 15.28
CA GLU A 17 50.52 23.86 14.21
C GLU A 17 50.46 23.21 12.82
N MET A 18 51.35 22.25 12.52
CA MET A 18 51.29 21.45 11.30
C MET A 18 50.07 20.53 11.28
N LEU A 19 49.75 19.84 12.39
CA LEU A 19 48.53 19.04 12.49
C LEU A 19 47.27 19.89 12.36
N ALA A 20 47.23 21.07 12.97
CA ALA A 20 46.09 21.98 12.85
C ALA A 20 45.91 22.49 11.42
N ARG A 21 47.00 22.81 10.70
CA ARG A 21 46.96 23.23 9.29
C ARG A 21 46.62 22.07 8.36
N VAL A 22 47.12 20.86 8.60
CA VAL A 22 46.73 19.66 7.86
C VAL A 22 45.26 19.37 8.10
N LEU A 23 44.78 19.37 9.34
CA LEU A 23 43.37 19.16 9.70
C LEU A 23 42.46 20.24 9.07
N LEU A 24 42.88 21.51 9.03
CA LEU A 24 42.13 22.59 8.38
C LEU A 24 42.09 22.42 6.85
N VAL A 25 43.19 21.95 6.23
CA VAL A 25 43.24 21.65 4.79
C VAL A 25 42.46 20.37 4.45
N THR A 26 42.40 19.35 5.32
CA THR A 26 41.51 18.19 5.12
C THR A 26 40.04 18.55 5.40
N LEU A 27 39.72 19.41 6.38
CA LEU A 27 38.36 19.91 6.59
C LEU A 27 37.88 20.78 5.42
N LEU A 28 38.75 21.60 4.83
CA LEU A 28 38.46 22.37 3.62
C LEU A 28 38.42 21.51 2.34
N ALA A 29 39.13 20.38 2.31
CA ALA A 29 39.03 19.40 1.23
C ALA A 29 37.81 18.47 1.34
N VAL A 30 37.25 18.29 2.54
CA VAL A 30 35.99 17.53 2.77
C VAL A 30 34.74 18.39 2.52
N THR A 31 34.85 19.72 2.53
CA THR A 31 33.76 20.61 2.07
C THR A 31 33.60 20.66 0.54
N GLY A 32 34.40 19.88 -0.19
CA GLY A 32 34.33 19.74 -1.64
C GLY A 32 33.62 18.47 -2.10
N VAL A 33 32.68 17.91 -1.34
CA VAL A 33 31.72 16.98 -1.93
C VAL A 33 30.91 17.81 -2.92
N ASN A 34 31.18 17.68 -4.22
CA ASN A 34 30.25 18.16 -5.23
C ASN A 34 28.90 17.47 -4.94
N CYS A 35 28.00 18.15 -4.23
CA CYS A 35 26.61 17.72 -4.08
C CYS A 35 26.09 17.46 -5.49
N THR A 36 25.90 16.19 -5.84
CA THR A 36 25.34 15.82 -7.12
C THR A 36 23.85 16.04 -6.98
N CYS A 37 23.39 17.21 -7.42
CA CYS A 37 21.99 17.57 -7.34
C CYS A 37 21.23 16.99 -8.54
N ASN A 38 20.30 16.09 -8.27
CA ASN A 38 19.50 15.44 -9.30
C ASN A 38 18.09 15.99 -9.31
N CYS A 39 17.54 16.17 -10.51
CA CYS A 39 16.13 16.54 -10.65
C CYS A 39 15.24 15.40 -10.16
N TYR A 40 14.18 15.74 -9.42
CA TYR A 40 13.13 14.77 -9.06
C TYR A 40 12.58 14.03 -10.28
N THR A 41 12.47 14.74 -11.39
CA THR A 41 12.18 14.15 -12.68
C THR A 41 13.24 14.62 -13.68
N PRO A 42 14.00 13.71 -14.28
CA PRO A 42 14.93 14.00 -15.35
C PRO A 42 14.31 14.80 -16.50
N ASN A 43 15.13 15.68 -17.09
CA ASN A 43 14.78 16.43 -18.29
C ASN A 43 14.26 15.50 -19.39
N ASN A 44 13.11 15.85 -19.97
CA ASN A 44 12.42 15.13 -21.04
C ASN A 44 11.85 13.75 -20.67
N GLN A 45 11.84 13.35 -19.40
CA GLN A 45 11.10 12.17 -18.98
C GLN A 45 9.59 12.45 -19.08
N MET A 46 8.84 11.50 -19.62
CA MET A 46 7.37 11.56 -19.66
C MET A 46 6.79 10.88 -18.42
N LEU A 47 6.06 11.64 -17.63
CA LEU A 47 5.23 11.17 -16.54
C LEU A 47 3.79 11.06 -17.03
N THR A 48 3.13 9.93 -16.76
CA THR A 48 1.76 9.66 -17.21
C THR A 48 0.82 9.60 -16.01
N GLY A 49 -0.31 10.29 -16.10
CA GLY A 49 -1.39 10.23 -15.12
C GLY A 49 -2.20 11.52 -15.06
N SER A 50 -3.43 11.44 -14.56
CA SER A 50 -4.31 12.61 -14.41
C SER A 50 -3.94 13.49 -13.20
N LYS A 51 -2.94 13.08 -12.41
CA LYS A 51 -2.34 13.88 -11.34
C LYS A 51 -0.85 13.54 -11.24
N ILE A 52 0.01 14.55 -11.32
CA ILE A 52 1.48 14.39 -11.22
C ILE A 52 2.00 15.25 -10.07
N VAL A 53 2.95 14.72 -9.30
CA VAL A 53 3.60 15.43 -8.19
C VAL A 53 4.81 16.21 -8.66
N LEU A 54 5.00 17.38 -8.05
CA LEU A 54 6.13 18.28 -8.24
C LEU A 54 6.98 18.24 -6.96
N SER A 55 8.28 18.03 -7.11
CA SER A 55 9.21 18.00 -5.97
C SER A 55 10.60 18.50 -6.37
N ASN A 56 11.36 18.94 -5.37
CA ASN A 56 12.69 19.50 -5.52
C ASN A 56 13.69 18.58 -6.22
N ALA A 57 14.69 19.22 -6.83
CA ALA A 57 15.97 18.56 -7.00
C ALA A 57 16.60 18.22 -5.64
N PHE A 58 17.31 17.10 -5.57
CA PHE A 58 17.75 16.50 -4.32
C PHE A 58 19.19 16.01 -4.42
N ASP A 59 19.87 16.02 -3.27
CA ASP A 59 21.19 15.42 -3.11
C ASP A 59 21.01 13.91 -2.87
N ASP A 60 21.65 13.06 -3.68
CA ASP A 60 21.54 11.60 -3.58
C ASP A 60 21.93 11.02 -2.21
N SER A 61 22.81 11.73 -1.49
CA SER A 61 23.37 11.23 -0.23
C SER A 61 22.39 11.36 0.93
N ASN A 62 21.59 12.43 0.96
CA ASN A 62 20.81 12.82 2.13
C ASN A 62 19.40 13.33 1.79
N PHE A 63 19.04 13.40 0.51
CA PHE A 63 17.78 13.95 0.00
C PHE A 63 17.44 15.35 0.50
N SER A 64 18.44 16.12 0.91
CA SER A 64 18.27 17.54 1.13
C SER A 64 17.92 18.22 -0.19
N SER A 65 17.04 19.21 -0.12
CA SER A 65 16.74 20.04 -1.29
C SER A 65 18.00 20.75 -1.74
N CYS A 66 18.34 20.61 -3.02
CA CYS A 66 19.47 21.27 -3.63
C CYS A 66 19.05 21.95 -4.94
N TYR A 67 19.99 22.64 -5.58
CA TYR A 67 19.77 23.28 -6.86
C TYR A 67 20.40 22.49 -8.00
N ALA A 68 19.57 22.12 -8.99
CA ALA A 68 20.03 21.62 -10.27
C ALA A 68 19.70 22.67 -11.34
N GLY A 69 20.68 23.02 -12.17
CA GLY A 69 20.61 24.17 -13.09
C GLY A 69 19.40 24.21 -14.02
N THR A 70 18.85 23.06 -14.41
CA THR A 70 17.57 22.97 -15.12
C THR A 70 16.89 21.64 -14.80
N CYS A 71 15.68 21.70 -14.22
CA CYS A 71 14.80 20.54 -14.10
C CYS A 71 13.55 20.75 -14.92
N GLY A 72 13.07 19.70 -15.56
CA GLY A 72 11.81 19.74 -16.26
C GLY A 72 11.42 18.36 -16.77
N PHE A 73 10.17 18.22 -17.15
CA PHE A 73 9.64 16.93 -17.59
C PHE A 73 8.36 17.13 -18.40
N ILE A 74 7.98 16.08 -19.11
CA ILE A 74 6.75 16.02 -19.89
C ILE A 74 5.68 15.37 -19.01
N ALA A 75 4.54 16.01 -18.87
CA ALA A 75 3.38 15.49 -18.16
C ALA A 75 2.28 15.13 -19.17
N TYR A 76 1.97 13.84 -19.29
CA TYR A 76 0.86 13.31 -20.07
C TYR A 76 -0.31 12.96 -19.14
N SER A 77 -1.52 13.42 -19.47
CA SER A 77 -2.71 13.24 -18.63
C SER A 77 -3.16 11.78 -18.47
N GLY A 78 -2.62 10.85 -19.26
CA GLY A 78 -3.06 9.45 -19.32
C GLY A 78 -4.29 9.23 -20.19
N ASP A 79 -4.99 10.30 -20.58
CA ASP A 79 -6.18 10.26 -21.41
C ASP A 79 -6.10 11.34 -22.50
N PRO A 80 -6.10 10.97 -23.80
CA PRO A 80 -5.96 11.94 -24.87
C PRO A 80 -7.15 12.92 -24.98
N THR A 81 -8.26 12.64 -24.30
CA THR A 81 -9.44 13.53 -24.18
C THR A 81 -9.34 14.52 -23.01
N LYS A 82 -8.29 14.45 -22.18
CA LYS A 82 -8.14 15.27 -20.97
C LYS A 82 -6.89 16.15 -21.03
N GLY A 83 -7.10 17.44 -20.86
CA GLY A 83 -6.07 18.46 -20.68
C GLY A 83 -5.86 18.79 -19.21
N TRP A 84 -4.75 19.47 -18.95
CA TRP A 84 -4.31 19.91 -17.64
C TRP A 84 -5.10 21.14 -17.19
N SER A 85 -5.64 21.07 -15.97
CA SER A 85 -6.64 22.00 -15.47
C SER A 85 -6.22 22.78 -14.22
N ASN A 86 -5.38 22.21 -13.35
CA ASN A 86 -4.93 22.91 -12.14
C ASN A 86 -3.51 22.55 -11.74
N ILE A 87 -2.83 23.49 -11.12
CA ILE A 87 -1.56 23.30 -10.42
C ILE A 87 -1.65 23.89 -9.01
N ASN A 88 -1.01 23.21 -8.05
CA ASN A 88 -0.81 23.68 -6.69
C ASN A 88 0.65 23.45 -6.32
N VAL A 89 1.35 24.49 -5.86
CA VAL A 89 2.74 24.37 -5.37
C VAL A 89 2.86 25.10 -4.05
N LYS A 90 3.54 24.48 -3.09
CA LYS A 90 3.92 25.07 -1.81
C LYS A 90 5.43 25.21 -1.77
N PHE A 91 5.91 26.44 -1.60
CA PHE A 91 7.32 26.74 -1.30
C PHE A 91 7.56 26.75 0.22
N GLY A 92 8.73 26.28 0.65
CA GLY A 92 9.08 26.03 2.04
C GLY A 92 9.80 27.17 2.76
N SER A 93 10.50 28.04 2.03
CA SER A 93 11.15 29.24 2.58
C SER A 93 10.56 30.52 1.98
N ILE A 94 10.37 31.54 2.84
CA ILE A 94 10.01 32.91 2.44
C ILE A 94 11.23 33.80 2.13
N LEU A 95 12.44 33.31 2.44
CA LEU A 95 13.70 34.07 2.32
C LEU A 95 14.31 34.02 0.91
N ASP A 96 13.91 33.05 0.10
CA ASP A 96 14.23 32.99 -1.33
C ASP A 96 12.93 32.89 -2.13
N ASN A 97 12.59 33.97 -2.84
CA ASN A 97 11.37 34.11 -3.63
C ASN A 97 11.60 33.92 -5.14
N THR A 98 12.77 33.43 -5.56
CA THR A 98 13.19 33.37 -6.97
C THR A 98 12.81 32.06 -7.67
N GLY A 99 12.33 31.05 -6.93
CA GLY A 99 11.88 29.78 -7.49
C GLY A 99 10.62 29.94 -8.36
N VAL A 100 10.69 29.45 -9.60
CA VAL A 100 9.59 29.56 -10.58
C VAL A 100 9.38 28.26 -11.37
N PHE A 101 8.12 27.93 -11.60
CA PHE A 101 7.68 26.92 -12.53
C PHE A 101 7.15 27.57 -13.79
N LYS A 102 7.69 27.19 -14.95
CA LYS A 102 7.17 27.56 -16.27
C LYS A 102 6.45 26.37 -16.86
N ILE A 103 5.19 26.55 -17.25
CA ILE A 103 4.40 25.48 -17.87
C ILE A 103 4.15 25.82 -19.33
N TYR A 104 4.51 24.90 -20.21
CA TYR A 104 4.37 25.03 -21.64
C TYR A 104 3.34 24.03 -22.15
N ASN A 105 2.54 24.46 -23.13
CA ASN A 105 1.56 23.62 -23.80
C ASN A 105 2.28 22.66 -24.76
N GLY A 106 2.02 21.36 -24.70
CA GLY A 106 2.75 20.36 -25.49
C GLY A 106 3.93 19.75 -24.75
N ASN A 107 4.88 19.13 -25.45
CA ASN A 107 5.94 18.31 -24.85
C ASN A 107 7.34 18.95 -24.86
N THR A 108 7.43 20.27 -25.07
CA THR A 108 8.69 21.01 -25.19
C THR A 108 8.67 22.31 -24.39
N SER A 109 9.83 22.83 -24.00
CA SER A 109 10.01 24.13 -23.33
C SER A 109 10.06 25.34 -24.27
N ASP A 110 9.35 25.30 -25.40
CA ASP A 110 9.31 26.41 -26.37
C ASP A 110 8.64 27.65 -25.75
N PRO A 111 9.33 28.81 -25.66
CA PRO A 111 8.75 30.04 -25.14
C PRO A 111 7.43 30.48 -25.79
N ASN A 112 7.18 30.12 -27.06
CA ASN A 112 5.93 30.44 -27.74
C ASN A 112 4.74 29.61 -27.25
N LEU A 113 5.01 28.51 -26.56
CA LEU A 113 4.01 27.61 -25.97
C LEU A 113 3.83 27.85 -24.46
N LEU A 114 4.50 28.85 -23.88
CA LEU A 114 4.40 29.17 -22.45
C LEU A 114 2.95 29.55 -22.10
N MET A 115 2.31 28.73 -21.28
CA MET A 115 0.95 28.97 -20.80
C MET A 115 0.95 29.89 -19.58
N ASN A 116 1.83 29.59 -18.61
CA ASN A 116 1.84 30.30 -17.34
C ASN A 116 3.17 30.14 -16.59
N THR A 117 3.43 31.06 -15.67
CA THR A 117 4.56 31.02 -14.73
C THR A 117 4.03 31.09 -13.30
N TYR A 118 4.44 30.13 -12.47
CA TYR A 118 4.04 30.02 -11.07
C TYR A 118 5.26 30.21 -10.18
N GLY A 119 5.24 31.26 -9.37
CA GLY A 119 6.32 31.56 -8.43
C GLY A 119 5.85 31.56 -6.99
N PHE A 120 6.70 32.05 -6.10
CA PHE A 120 6.43 32.18 -4.67
C PHE A 120 5.10 32.92 -4.36
N ALA A 121 4.74 33.94 -5.14
CA ALA A 121 3.50 34.70 -4.96
C ALA A 121 2.21 33.85 -5.11
N ASN A 122 2.29 32.71 -5.80
CA ASN A 122 1.19 31.78 -6.01
C ASN A 122 1.23 30.57 -5.06
N SER A 123 2.14 30.58 -4.08
CA SER A 123 2.33 29.48 -3.13
C SER A 123 1.04 29.17 -2.38
N GLN A 124 0.75 27.88 -2.21
CA GLN A 124 -0.44 27.34 -1.53
C GLN A 124 -1.79 27.62 -2.20
N GLN A 125 -1.82 28.27 -3.37
CA GLN A 125 -3.05 28.49 -4.13
C GLN A 125 -3.27 27.37 -5.15
N ASN A 126 -4.51 26.88 -5.26
CA ASN A 126 -4.94 26.10 -6.41
C ASN A 126 -5.13 27.05 -7.58
N MET A 127 -4.23 26.99 -8.54
CA MET A 127 -4.25 27.85 -9.71
C MET A 127 -4.80 27.08 -10.90
N SER A 128 -5.71 27.71 -11.63
CA SER A 128 -6.19 27.15 -12.88
C SER A 128 -5.07 27.13 -13.92
N LEU A 129 -5.10 26.09 -14.74
CA LEU A 129 -4.30 25.86 -15.92
C LEU A 129 -5.27 25.43 -17.03
N THR A 130 -4.96 25.71 -18.29
CA THR A 130 -5.76 25.18 -19.39
C THR A 130 -4.82 24.82 -20.52
N SER A 131 -4.50 23.52 -20.64
CA SER A 131 -3.77 23.02 -21.80
C SER A 131 -4.73 22.70 -22.94
N SER A 132 -4.27 22.87 -24.18
CA SER A 132 -5.02 22.48 -25.38
C SER A 132 -4.61 21.11 -25.91
N THR A 133 -3.67 20.45 -25.22
CA THR A 133 -3.19 19.11 -25.55
C THR A 133 -3.13 18.28 -24.26
N PRO A 134 -3.12 16.94 -24.34
CA PRO A 134 -2.99 16.10 -23.14
C PRO A 134 -1.55 16.12 -22.58
N TYR A 135 -0.63 16.82 -23.24
CA TYR A 135 0.76 16.97 -22.84
C TYR A 135 1.05 18.41 -22.40
N ILE A 136 1.82 18.54 -21.32
CA ILE A 136 2.46 19.80 -20.96
C ILE A 136 3.93 19.55 -20.63
N TYR A 137 4.78 20.53 -20.85
CA TYR A 137 6.15 20.51 -20.35
C TYR A 137 6.22 21.43 -19.14
N ILE A 138 6.81 20.94 -18.06
CA ILE A 138 6.99 21.70 -16.82
C ILE A 138 8.48 21.93 -16.66
N ALA A 139 8.91 23.18 -16.52
CA ALA A 139 10.28 23.54 -16.18
C ALA A 139 10.31 24.21 -14.81
N TYR A 140 11.28 23.84 -13.98
CA TYR A 140 11.63 24.53 -12.75
C TYR A 140 12.97 25.23 -12.89
N SER A 141 13.05 26.48 -12.43
CA SER A 141 14.28 27.25 -12.33
C SER A 141 14.28 28.12 -11.07
N GLN A 142 15.48 28.48 -10.60
CA GLN A 142 15.72 29.38 -9.49
C GLN A 142 17.01 30.17 -9.77
N ASP A 143 17.05 31.43 -9.34
CA ASP A 143 18.14 32.35 -9.70
C ASP A 143 19.35 32.24 -8.75
N ASP A 144 19.14 31.86 -7.48
CA ASP A 144 20.22 31.66 -6.50
C ASP A 144 20.50 30.17 -6.25
N SER A 145 21.55 29.64 -6.89
CA SER A 145 21.99 28.24 -6.74
C SER A 145 22.54 27.92 -5.35
N THR A 146 22.80 28.92 -4.51
CA THR A 146 23.36 28.76 -3.15
C THR A 146 22.30 28.73 -2.06
N LYS A 147 21.03 28.98 -2.39
CA LYS A 147 19.88 28.98 -1.48
C LYS A 147 18.68 28.21 -2.05
N PRO A 148 18.82 26.91 -2.36
CA PRO A 148 17.73 26.13 -2.95
C PRO A 148 16.46 26.23 -2.11
N ASN A 149 15.36 26.69 -2.71
CA ASN A 149 14.08 26.76 -2.01
C ASN A 149 13.41 25.37 -2.07
N SER A 150 12.95 24.84 -0.94
CA SER A 150 12.14 23.63 -0.92
C SER A 150 10.75 23.93 -1.50
N TYR A 151 10.22 23.03 -2.32
CA TYR A 151 8.88 23.09 -2.88
C TYR A 151 8.29 21.70 -3.02
N TYR A 152 6.97 21.63 -2.88
CA TYR A 152 6.21 20.42 -3.15
C TYR A 152 4.88 20.82 -3.77
N GLY A 153 4.39 20.06 -4.75
CA GLY A 153 3.18 20.43 -5.45
C GLY A 153 2.54 19.30 -6.21
N THR A 154 1.43 19.62 -6.86
CA THR A 154 0.72 18.71 -7.74
C THR A 154 0.20 19.48 -8.94
N ILE A 155 0.11 18.78 -10.08
CA ILE A 155 -0.61 19.23 -11.26
C ILE A 155 -1.67 18.19 -11.58
N THR A 156 -2.83 18.62 -12.06
CA THR A 156 -4.01 17.76 -12.28
C THR A 156 -4.64 18.02 -13.64
N ALA A 157 -5.06 16.94 -14.28
CA ALA A 157 -5.82 16.92 -15.52
C ALA A 157 -7.31 16.73 -15.26
N GLY A 158 -8.13 17.29 -16.14
CA GLY A 158 -9.58 17.33 -15.98
C GLY A 158 -10.29 18.25 -16.97
N GLY A 159 -9.56 19.14 -17.66
CA GLY A 159 -10.11 19.98 -18.72
C GLY A 159 -10.50 19.12 -19.93
N PRO A 160 -11.71 19.27 -20.49
CA PRO A 160 -12.08 18.50 -21.68
C PRO A 160 -11.27 18.94 -22.90
N LEU A 161 -10.72 17.98 -23.63
CA LEU A 161 -10.15 18.17 -24.97
C LEU A 161 -11.09 17.58 -26.01
N ALA A 162 -10.94 18.02 -27.26
CA ALA A 162 -11.63 17.38 -28.37
C ALA A 162 -11.25 15.90 -28.44
N ALA A 163 -12.26 15.03 -28.56
CA ALA A 163 -12.03 13.59 -28.60
C ALA A 163 -11.14 13.22 -29.80
N PRO A 164 -10.14 12.33 -29.63
CA PRO A 164 -9.38 11.80 -30.75
C PRO A 164 -10.31 11.10 -31.73
N THR A 165 -10.12 11.34 -33.03
CA THR A 165 -10.86 10.65 -34.10
C THR A 165 -10.33 9.23 -34.38
N THR A 166 -9.47 8.69 -33.53
CA THR A 166 -8.93 7.33 -33.65
C THR A 166 -9.81 6.35 -32.88
N THR A 167 -10.48 5.48 -33.63
CA THR A 167 -11.29 4.37 -33.14
C THR A 167 -10.46 3.47 -32.22
N ALA A 168 -10.95 3.19 -31.01
CA ALA A 168 -10.36 2.22 -30.12
C ALA A 168 -10.30 0.84 -30.80
N ALA A 169 -9.15 0.16 -30.69
CA ALA A 169 -9.00 -1.19 -31.21
C ALA A 169 -9.99 -2.13 -30.51
N PRO A 170 -10.59 -3.09 -31.24
CA PRO A 170 -11.53 -4.03 -30.64
C PRO A 170 -10.81 -4.88 -29.59
N THR A 171 -11.36 -4.93 -28.38
CA THR A 171 -10.91 -5.82 -27.33
C THR A 171 -11.17 -7.27 -27.74
N SER A 172 -10.09 -8.00 -28.02
CA SER A 172 -10.16 -9.44 -28.26
C SER A 172 -10.35 -10.17 -26.92
N PRO A 173 -11.11 -11.28 -26.87
CA PRO A 173 -11.22 -12.09 -25.67
C PRO A 173 -9.84 -12.58 -25.24
N THR A 174 -9.53 -12.40 -23.96
CA THR A 174 -8.23 -12.77 -23.38
C THR A 174 -8.02 -14.28 -23.51
N PRO A 175 -6.98 -14.76 -24.23
CA PRO A 175 -6.67 -16.18 -24.25
C PRO A 175 -6.30 -16.64 -22.83
N THR A 176 -6.72 -17.85 -22.46
CA THR A 176 -6.37 -18.48 -21.19
C THR A 176 -4.85 -18.53 -21.06
N ARG A 177 -4.30 -17.72 -20.16
CA ARG A 177 -2.85 -17.63 -19.94
C ARG A 177 -2.35 -18.95 -19.35
N ALA A 178 -1.41 -19.60 -20.02
CA ALA A 178 -0.68 -20.72 -19.44
C ALA A 178 0.20 -20.20 -18.30
N TYR A 179 0.02 -20.74 -17.09
CA TYR A 179 0.76 -20.34 -15.91
C TYR A 179 1.63 -21.48 -15.38
N ASN A 180 2.93 -21.25 -15.32
CA ASN A 180 3.90 -22.14 -14.67
C ASN A 180 5.06 -21.30 -14.13
N ASN A 181 5.02 -20.98 -12.83
CA ASN A 181 6.10 -20.29 -12.14
C ASN A 181 6.25 -20.90 -10.75
N SER A 182 7.45 -21.40 -10.44
CA SER A 182 7.73 -22.08 -9.17
C SER A 182 7.71 -21.16 -7.95
N LEU A 183 7.76 -19.84 -8.13
CA LEU A 183 7.75 -18.88 -7.02
C LEU A 183 6.36 -18.71 -6.39
N TYR A 184 5.28 -18.98 -7.12
CA TYR A 184 3.93 -18.82 -6.59
C TYR A 184 3.10 -20.10 -6.70
N PRO A 185 2.22 -20.38 -5.72
CA PRO A 185 1.38 -21.57 -5.72
C PRO A 185 0.22 -21.46 -6.74
N ARG A 186 -0.10 -20.24 -7.19
CA ARG A 186 -1.21 -19.88 -8.07
C ARG A 186 -0.82 -18.68 -8.92
N ASP A 187 -1.52 -18.44 -10.02
CA ASP A 187 -1.26 -17.28 -10.87
C ASP A 187 -1.62 -15.97 -10.14
N PRO A 188 -0.67 -15.04 -9.91
CA PRO A 188 -0.97 -13.71 -9.35
C PRO A 188 -2.01 -12.91 -10.15
N TYR A 189 -2.28 -13.27 -11.41
CA TYR A 189 -3.35 -12.69 -12.22
C TYR A 189 -4.75 -13.01 -11.70
N GLN A 190 -4.88 -14.00 -10.82
CA GLN A 190 -6.14 -14.37 -10.19
C GLN A 190 -6.49 -13.48 -8.99
N ILE A 191 -5.53 -12.71 -8.44
CA ILE A 191 -5.78 -11.86 -7.27
C ILE A 191 -6.83 -10.80 -7.60
N SER A 192 -7.93 -10.80 -6.84
CA SER A 192 -8.99 -9.78 -6.94
C SER A 192 -8.97 -8.88 -5.71
N HIS A 193 -8.34 -7.70 -5.80
CA HIS A 193 -8.20 -6.77 -4.68
C HIS A 193 -8.21 -5.30 -5.13
N ASP A 194 -8.68 -4.39 -4.28
CA ASP A 194 -8.26 -2.98 -4.40
C ASP A 194 -7.05 -2.77 -3.50
N ILE A 195 -5.92 -2.36 -4.09
CA ILE A 195 -4.63 -2.26 -3.41
C ILE A 195 -4.13 -0.83 -3.52
N LEU A 196 -4.03 -0.16 -2.38
CA LEU A 196 -3.35 1.14 -2.28
C LEU A 196 -1.88 0.89 -1.93
N VAL A 197 -1.00 1.15 -2.89
CA VAL A 197 0.44 1.15 -2.67
C VAL A 197 0.83 2.47 -2.01
N ILE A 198 1.53 2.39 -0.89
CA ILE A 198 2.12 3.55 -0.22
C ILE A 198 3.63 3.39 -0.21
N VAL A 199 4.35 4.40 -0.68
CA VAL A 199 5.81 4.44 -0.58
C VAL A 199 6.21 5.49 0.44
N ASN A 200 6.93 5.06 1.47
CA ASN A 200 7.59 5.98 2.38
C ASN A 200 8.90 6.49 1.76
N GLN A 201 8.90 7.76 1.37
CA GLN A 201 10.07 8.43 0.79
C GLN A 201 11.14 8.75 1.84
N ARG A 202 10.80 8.77 3.13
CA ARG A 202 11.80 8.92 4.19
C ARG A 202 12.54 7.60 4.36
N THR A 203 13.87 7.66 4.22
CA THR A 203 14.76 6.54 4.50
C THR A 203 16.05 7.02 5.16
N ASP A 204 16.57 6.28 6.14
CA ASP A 204 17.89 6.46 6.76
C ASP A 204 19.02 5.76 5.98
N GLN A 205 18.67 4.97 4.97
CA GLN A 205 19.58 4.25 4.09
C GLN A 205 19.84 4.99 2.75
N GLY A 206 19.48 6.28 2.66
CA GLY A 206 19.71 7.13 1.47
C GLY A 206 19.05 6.61 0.19
N ALA A 207 19.61 6.98 -0.98
CA ALA A 207 19.15 6.55 -2.31
C ALA A 207 18.98 5.03 -2.44
N HIS A 208 19.83 4.24 -1.77
CA HIS A 208 19.76 2.79 -1.78
C HIS A 208 18.46 2.27 -1.16
N GLY A 209 18.09 2.76 0.03
CA GLY A 209 16.86 2.35 0.71
C GLY A 209 15.60 2.64 -0.12
N LEU A 210 15.53 3.84 -0.73
CA LEU A 210 14.41 4.21 -1.60
C LEU A 210 14.38 3.41 -2.91
N SER A 211 15.53 3.18 -3.52
CA SER A 211 15.62 2.36 -4.73
C SER A 211 15.15 0.93 -4.48
N ALA A 212 15.54 0.34 -3.34
CA ALA A 212 15.12 -1.01 -2.95
C ALA A 212 13.60 -1.10 -2.68
N THR A 213 13.02 -0.11 -1.98
CA THR A 213 11.57 -0.08 -1.72
C THR A 213 10.77 0.13 -3.01
N ASN A 214 11.22 1.02 -3.89
CA ASN A 214 10.64 1.20 -5.22
C ASN A 214 10.75 -0.07 -6.06
N GLN A 215 11.86 -0.80 -5.99
CA GLN A 215 12.04 -2.05 -6.71
C GLN A 215 11.08 -3.14 -6.20
N LEU A 216 10.91 -3.26 -4.89
CA LEU A 216 9.91 -4.16 -4.28
C LEU A 216 8.49 -3.80 -4.74
N ALA A 217 8.12 -2.51 -4.69
CA ALA A 217 6.81 -2.03 -5.14
C ALA A 217 6.58 -2.30 -6.63
N SER A 218 7.58 -2.01 -7.47
CA SER A 218 7.55 -2.20 -8.92
C SER A 218 7.39 -3.67 -9.32
N LYS A 219 8.17 -4.57 -8.70
CA LYS A 219 8.07 -6.02 -8.92
C LYS A 219 6.73 -6.57 -8.42
N PHE A 220 6.25 -6.09 -7.28
CA PHE A 220 4.94 -6.47 -6.74
C PHE A 220 3.80 -6.11 -7.69
N VAL A 221 3.69 -4.84 -8.11
CA VAL A 221 2.61 -4.47 -9.05
C VAL A 221 2.81 -5.08 -10.43
N GLY A 222 4.04 -5.41 -10.81
CA GLY A 222 4.39 -6.05 -12.07
C GLY A 222 3.86 -7.49 -12.23
N VAL A 223 3.60 -8.19 -11.12
CA VAL A 223 3.02 -9.56 -11.20
C VAL A 223 1.49 -9.57 -11.23
N LEU A 224 0.84 -8.46 -10.89
CA LEU A 224 -0.61 -8.38 -10.79
C LEU A 224 -1.26 -8.14 -12.16
N SER A 225 -2.49 -8.64 -12.32
CA SER A 225 -3.35 -8.24 -13.43
C SER A 225 -4.34 -7.18 -12.94
N ASN A 226 -4.20 -5.95 -13.40
CA ASN A 226 -5.10 -4.86 -13.03
C ASN A 226 -6.07 -4.45 -14.12
N THR A 227 -7.11 -3.76 -13.68
CA THR A 227 -8.13 -3.12 -14.51
C THR A 227 -8.27 -1.66 -14.08
N THR A 228 -8.54 -0.80 -15.05
CA THR A 228 -8.99 0.58 -14.83
C THR A 228 -10.50 0.71 -15.01
N GLU A 229 -11.16 -0.35 -15.50
CA GLU A 229 -12.58 -0.41 -15.80
C GLU A 229 -13.34 -1.15 -14.68
N ILE A 230 -14.42 -0.53 -14.22
CA ILE A 230 -15.54 -1.21 -13.55
C ILE A 230 -16.81 -0.80 -14.30
N PRO A 231 -17.44 -1.71 -15.07
CA PRO A 231 -18.78 -1.49 -15.56
C PRO A 231 -19.72 -1.27 -14.36
N PRO A 232 -20.63 -0.29 -14.41
CA PRO A 232 -21.63 -0.10 -13.37
C PRO A 232 -22.34 -1.42 -13.05
N GLY A 233 -22.31 -1.83 -11.78
CA GLY A 233 -22.97 -3.05 -11.31
C GLY A 233 -22.12 -4.33 -11.33
N ILE A 234 -20.85 -4.30 -11.75
CA ILE A 234 -19.93 -5.45 -11.66
C ILE A 234 -18.87 -5.18 -10.59
N ASP A 235 -19.16 -5.54 -9.34
CA ASP A 235 -18.21 -5.41 -8.22
C ASP A 235 -17.07 -6.45 -8.24
N SER A 236 -17.03 -7.38 -9.20
CA SER A 236 -15.99 -8.41 -9.25
C SER A 236 -15.65 -8.88 -10.66
N THR A 237 -14.53 -8.37 -11.17
CA THR A 237 -13.71 -9.04 -12.18
C THR A 237 -12.48 -9.53 -11.42
N SER A 238 -12.04 -10.78 -11.56
CA SER A 238 -10.85 -11.36 -10.91
C SER A 238 -9.55 -10.61 -11.25
N LYS A 239 -9.43 -9.36 -10.79
CA LYS A 239 -8.49 -8.33 -11.20
C LYS A 239 -8.27 -7.35 -10.05
N VAL A 240 -7.07 -6.78 -10.05
CA VAL A 240 -6.65 -5.76 -9.10
C VAL A 240 -7.07 -4.36 -9.59
N ARG A 241 -7.40 -3.47 -8.68
CA ARG A 241 -7.32 -2.01 -8.93
C ARG A 241 -6.21 -1.42 -8.08
N LEU A 242 -5.42 -0.53 -8.67
CA LEU A 242 -4.29 0.06 -8.00
C LEU A 242 -4.53 1.55 -7.73
N GLY A 243 -3.96 1.99 -6.62
CA GLY A 243 -3.64 3.38 -6.36
C GLY A 243 -2.22 3.49 -5.84
N LEU A 244 -1.58 4.65 -6.05
CA LEU A 244 -0.29 4.97 -5.48
C LEU A 244 -0.36 6.27 -4.68
N VAL A 245 0.19 6.21 -3.49
CA VAL A 245 0.38 7.35 -2.59
C VAL A 245 1.82 7.35 -2.10
N THR A 246 2.38 8.54 -1.86
CA THR A 246 3.64 8.67 -1.13
C THR A 246 3.41 9.36 0.21
N VAL A 247 4.22 9.00 1.21
CA VAL A 247 4.20 9.67 2.52
C VAL A 247 4.85 11.04 2.39
N THR A 248 4.22 12.07 2.94
CA THR A 248 4.72 13.44 2.94
C THR A 248 4.77 14.02 4.36
N PRO A 249 5.60 15.04 4.61
CA PRO A 249 5.74 15.67 5.93
C PRO A 249 4.63 16.69 6.25
N TYR A 250 3.69 16.91 5.33
CA TYR A 250 2.66 17.95 5.46
C TYR A 250 1.28 17.33 5.43
N ASN A 251 0.38 17.75 6.32
CA ASN A 251 -1.03 17.37 6.33
C ASN A 251 -1.64 17.41 4.90
N PRO A 252 -2.27 16.33 4.39
CA PRO A 252 -2.75 15.13 5.09
C PRO A 252 -1.70 14.02 5.34
N PHE A 253 -0.42 14.35 5.24
CA PHE A 253 0.76 13.48 5.42
C PHE A 253 0.95 12.45 4.31
N TYR A 254 0.22 12.64 3.22
CA TYR A 254 0.31 11.79 2.04
C TYR A 254 0.05 12.60 0.77
N SER A 255 0.52 12.10 -0.37
CA SER A 255 0.18 12.64 -1.70
C SER A 255 -0.18 11.50 -2.65
N ALA A 256 -1.39 11.56 -3.21
CA ALA A 256 -1.80 10.66 -4.29
C ALA A 256 -1.06 10.99 -5.59
N GLN A 257 -0.49 9.96 -6.22
CA GLN A 257 0.38 10.07 -7.40
C GLN A 257 -0.35 9.81 -8.73
N GLY A 258 -1.69 9.78 -8.69
CA GLY A 258 -2.53 9.49 -9.84
C GLY A 258 -3.99 9.37 -9.41
N GLU A 259 -4.83 8.93 -10.34
CA GLU A 259 -6.24 8.63 -10.05
C GLU A 259 -6.35 7.27 -9.39
N ILE A 260 -6.64 7.31 -8.10
CA ILE A 260 -6.78 6.12 -7.27
C ILE A 260 -7.90 5.24 -7.84
N TRP A 261 -7.62 3.94 -7.93
CA TRP A 261 -8.46 2.91 -8.55
C TRP A 261 -8.51 2.89 -10.07
N LYS A 262 -7.77 3.77 -10.75
CA LYS A 262 -7.61 3.76 -12.22
C LYS A 262 -6.15 3.67 -12.67
N MET A 263 -5.23 3.35 -11.77
CA MET A 263 -3.82 3.15 -12.13
C MET A 263 -3.60 1.73 -12.66
N THR A 264 -2.88 1.64 -13.78
CA THR A 264 -2.26 0.40 -14.25
C THR A 264 -0.94 0.13 -13.51
N SER A 265 -0.33 -1.04 -13.74
CA SER A 265 0.98 -1.36 -13.13
C SER A 265 2.05 -0.43 -13.68
N GLY A 266 1.95 -0.09 -14.97
CA GLY A 266 2.84 0.87 -15.62
C GLY A 266 2.70 2.27 -15.04
N ASP A 267 1.48 2.72 -14.72
CA ASP A 267 1.25 4.01 -14.06
C ASP A 267 1.88 4.05 -12.68
N VAL A 268 1.68 3.00 -11.86
CA VAL A 268 2.30 2.92 -10.53
C VAL A 268 3.83 2.95 -10.66
N GLN A 269 4.40 2.11 -11.53
CA GLN A 269 5.85 2.04 -11.75
C GLN A 269 6.45 3.38 -12.20
N SER A 270 5.76 4.09 -13.09
CA SER A 270 6.22 5.39 -13.62
C SER A 270 6.09 6.52 -12.60
N ALA A 271 5.16 6.40 -11.65
CA ALA A 271 4.88 7.40 -10.63
C ALA A 271 5.60 7.13 -9.29
N LEU A 272 6.43 6.09 -9.19
CA LEU A 272 7.25 5.82 -8.01
C LEU A 272 8.21 7.00 -7.74
N PRO A 273 8.38 7.38 -6.46
CA PRO A 273 9.17 8.55 -6.11
C PRO A 273 10.65 8.37 -6.42
N GLN A 274 11.24 9.27 -7.20
CA GLN A 274 12.66 9.22 -7.55
C GLN A 274 13.57 9.84 -6.47
N SER A 275 13.00 10.66 -5.58
CA SER A 275 13.69 11.26 -4.44
C SER A 275 13.09 10.82 -3.12
N GLY A 276 13.95 10.70 -2.12
CA GLY A 276 13.57 10.59 -0.74
C GLY A 276 13.24 11.95 -0.13
N ILE A 277 12.91 11.93 1.15
CA ILE A 277 12.65 13.11 1.97
C ILE A 277 13.57 13.06 3.18
N SER A 278 14.30 14.15 3.44
CA SER A 278 15.26 14.26 4.56
C SER A 278 14.60 14.64 5.89
N ILE A 279 13.44 15.29 5.83
CA ILE A 279 12.66 15.65 7.01
C ILE A 279 11.83 14.47 7.53
N ASN A 280 11.65 14.41 8.84
CA ASN A 280 10.82 13.39 9.46
C ASN A 280 9.38 13.47 8.93
N VAL A 281 8.78 12.31 8.72
CA VAL A 281 7.42 12.16 8.22
C VAL A 281 6.55 11.44 9.22
N GLU A 282 5.24 11.68 9.15
CA GLU A 282 4.25 11.01 10.01
C GLU A 282 3.54 9.88 9.28
N VAL A 283 4.19 8.71 9.21
CA VAL A 283 3.64 7.54 8.51
C VAL A 283 2.32 7.09 9.13
N VAL A 284 2.20 7.08 10.46
CA VAL A 284 0.96 6.70 11.15
C VAL A 284 -0.19 7.65 10.78
N SER A 285 0.06 8.96 10.78
CA SER A 285 -0.94 9.97 10.39
C SER A 285 -1.33 9.82 8.91
N ALA A 286 -0.37 9.52 8.02
CA ALA A 286 -0.65 9.18 6.64
C ALA A 286 -1.58 7.96 6.52
N LEU A 287 -1.26 6.86 7.23
CA LEU A 287 -2.07 5.63 7.25
C LEU A 287 -3.49 5.87 7.79
N LYS A 288 -3.65 6.73 8.80
CA LYS A 288 -4.96 7.14 9.33
C LYS A 288 -5.78 7.91 8.29
N ASN A 289 -5.15 8.80 7.53
CA ASN A 289 -5.86 9.71 6.63
C ASN A 289 -6.19 9.09 5.26
N VAL A 290 -5.37 8.17 4.74
CA VAL A 290 -5.61 7.55 3.41
C VAL A 290 -6.84 6.65 3.39
N VAL A 291 -7.13 5.93 4.48
CA VAL A 291 -8.21 4.93 4.50
C VAL A 291 -9.59 5.56 4.34
N PRO A 292 -9.98 6.55 5.16
CA PRO A 292 -11.26 7.25 5.00
C PRO A 292 -11.38 7.97 3.65
N THR A 293 -10.26 8.39 3.06
CA THR A 293 -10.25 9.12 1.79
C THR A 293 -10.54 8.19 0.61
N PHE A 294 -9.95 7.00 0.56
CA PHE A 294 -9.95 6.19 -0.67
C PHE A 294 -10.76 4.90 -0.58
N PHE A 295 -11.08 4.42 0.64
CA PHE A 295 -11.76 3.13 0.84
C PHE A 295 -13.21 3.27 1.30
N ASN A 296 -13.81 4.46 1.15
CA ASN A 296 -15.23 4.62 1.38
C ASN A 296 -16.04 4.04 0.21
N VAL A 297 -16.74 2.93 0.43
CA VAL A 297 -17.59 2.27 -0.58
C VAL A 297 -18.81 3.09 -0.99
N ASN A 298 -19.15 4.12 -0.22
CA ASN A 298 -20.27 5.02 -0.50
C ASN A 298 -19.82 6.34 -1.12
N ASP A 299 -18.53 6.49 -1.44
CA ASP A 299 -18.02 7.68 -2.14
C ASP A 299 -18.51 7.67 -3.61
N PRO A 300 -19.23 8.70 -4.07
CA PRO A 300 -19.76 8.74 -5.43
C PRO A 300 -18.70 9.07 -6.51
N ILE A 301 -17.50 9.52 -6.12
CA ILE A 301 -16.47 10.03 -7.03
C ILE A 301 -15.40 8.96 -7.31
N ALA A 302 -15.02 8.17 -6.31
CA ALA A 302 -14.02 7.11 -6.47
C ALA A 302 -14.27 5.91 -5.53
N PRO A 303 -15.41 5.20 -5.67
CA PRO A 303 -15.76 4.12 -4.74
C PRO A 303 -14.76 2.94 -4.86
N THR A 304 -14.27 2.51 -3.70
CA THR A 304 -13.68 1.16 -3.58
C THR A 304 -14.79 0.10 -3.77
N ARG A 305 -14.42 -1.11 -4.20
CA ARG A 305 -15.37 -2.20 -4.48
C ARG A 305 -15.89 -2.78 -3.16
N LYS A 306 -17.19 -3.11 -3.12
CA LYS A 306 -17.81 -3.67 -1.91
C LYS A 306 -17.38 -5.10 -1.67
N THR A 307 -17.47 -5.98 -2.66
CA THR A 307 -17.31 -7.42 -2.46
C THR A 307 -15.90 -7.97 -2.65
N VAL A 308 -14.86 -7.13 -2.71
CA VAL A 308 -13.46 -7.59 -2.83
C VAL A 308 -12.66 -7.34 -1.57
N GLN A 309 -11.58 -8.09 -1.42
CA GLN A 309 -10.56 -7.78 -0.42
C GLN A 309 -9.87 -6.46 -0.76
N ARG A 310 -9.51 -5.70 0.28
CA ARG A 310 -8.97 -4.35 0.15
C ARG A 310 -7.77 -4.21 1.06
N SER A 311 -6.68 -3.67 0.55
CA SER A 311 -5.45 -3.54 1.32
C SER A 311 -4.72 -2.24 1.07
N VAL A 312 -4.06 -1.76 2.12
CA VAL A 312 -2.95 -0.83 2.04
C VAL A 312 -1.67 -1.63 2.18
N ILE A 313 -0.74 -1.43 1.26
CA ILE A 313 0.61 -1.98 1.35
C ILE A 313 1.62 -0.83 1.43
N LEU A 314 2.30 -0.71 2.55
CA LEU A 314 3.32 0.28 2.79
C LEU A 314 4.71 -0.31 2.52
N PHE A 315 5.42 0.24 1.55
CA PHE A 315 6.84 -0.02 1.33
C PHE A 315 7.68 1.04 2.03
N THR A 316 8.60 0.62 2.89
CA THR A 316 9.41 1.53 3.69
C THR A 316 10.82 1.00 3.95
N ALA A 317 11.80 1.88 3.94
CA ALA A 317 13.18 1.57 4.35
C ALA A 317 13.53 2.28 5.66
N TRP A 318 12.54 2.80 6.37
CA TRP A 318 12.70 3.47 7.65
C TRP A 318 11.43 3.32 8.50
N TRP A 319 11.63 2.99 9.76
CA TRP A 319 10.58 2.98 10.77
C TRP A 319 11.16 3.71 11.98
N GLY A 320 10.60 4.85 12.37
CA GLY A 320 11.14 5.60 13.50
C GLY A 320 11.09 4.75 14.78
N ASP A 321 12.24 4.45 15.38
CA ASP A 321 12.39 3.36 16.37
C ASP A 321 11.56 3.48 17.65
N ASN A 322 10.95 4.62 17.99
CA ASN A 322 10.26 4.81 19.28
C ASN A 322 8.99 5.68 19.29
N THR A 323 8.51 6.22 18.17
CA THR A 323 7.40 7.22 18.18
C THR A 323 6.20 6.86 17.30
N GLN A 324 6.31 5.84 16.44
CA GLN A 324 5.25 5.46 15.50
C GLN A 324 4.66 4.10 15.87
N VAL A 325 3.92 4.09 16.96
CA VAL A 325 3.17 2.91 17.41
C VAL A 325 1.85 2.89 16.63
N LEU A 326 1.64 1.85 15.82
CA LEU A 326 0.35 1.61 15.15
C LEU A 326 -0.75 1.25 16.15
N ASP A 327 -0.34 0.63 17.25
CA ASP A 327 -1.14 0.28 18.41
C ASP A 327 -1.00 1.36 19.49
N ASP A 328 -1.43 2.58 19.19
CA ASP A 328 -1.55 3.64 20.20
C ASP A 328 -2.54 3.21 21.31
N VAL A 329 -2.51 3.87 22.48
CA VAL A 329 -3.33 3.52 23.66
C VAL A 329 -4.83 3.39 23.32
N ASP A 330 -5.28 4.04 22.24
CA ASP A 330 -6.66 4.04 21.77
C ASP A 330 -6.92 3.11 20.56
N ASN A 331 -5.93 2.37 20.06
CA ASN A 331 -6.00 1.55 18.83
C ASN A 331 -6.59 2.30 17.64
N THR A 332 -6.25 3.58 17.49
CA THR A 332 -6.93 4.49 16.56
C THR A 332 -6.74 4.07 15.10
N VAL A 333 -5.55 3.61 14.72
CA VAL A 333 -5.28 3.15 13.35
C VAL A 333 -6.11 1.89 13.07
N LYS A 334 -6.05 0.90 13.96
CA LYS A 334 -6.82 -0.34 13.82
C LYS A 334 -8.32 -0.06 13.69
N LYS A 335 -8.87 0.81 14.54
CA LYS A 335 -10.29 1.18 14.50
C LYS A 335 -10.70 1.74 13.13
N ILE A 336 -9.86 2.59 12.52
CA ILE A 336 -10.11 3.10 11.17
C ILE A 336 -10.07 1.96 10.15
N TYR A 337 -9.05 1.11 10.17
CA TYR A 337 -8.94 0.01 9.21
C TYR A 337 -10.08 -1.01 9.36
N ASP A 338 -10.45 -1.35 10.59
CA ASP A 338 -11.61 -2.19 10.91
C ASP A 338 -12.91 -1.55 10.41
N GLN A 339 -13.09 -0.23 10.61
CA GLN A 339 -14.29 0.51 10.20
C GLN A 339 -14.50 0.47 8.69
N TYR A 340 -13.41 0.55 7.91
CA TYR A 340 -13.48 0.53 6.43
C TYR A 340 -13.26 -0.87 5.86
N GLY A 341 -12.97 -1.89 6.68
CA GLY A 341 -12.69 -3.26 6.27
C GLY A 341 -11.47 -3.38 5.36
N VAL A 342 -10.39 -2.68 5.72
CA VAL A 342 -9.14 -2.61 4.97
C VAL A 342 -8.04 -3.36 5.72
N ASN A 343 -7.26 -4.14 5.01
CA ASN A 343 -6.10 -4.85 5.54
C ASN A 343 -4.82 -4.00 5.40
N LEU A 344 -3.91 -4.08 6.36
CA LEU A 344 -2.61 -3.38 6.31
C LEU A 344 -1.45 -4.37 6.19
N ALA A 345 -0.56 -4.15 5.23
CA ALA A 345 0.75 -4.81 5.15
C ALA A 345 1.85 -3.77 5.14
N ILE A 346 2.93 -4.05 5.87
CA ILE A 346 4.13 -3.23 5.89
C ILE A 346 5.28 -4.09 5.40
N ILE A 347 5.87 -3.68 4.29
CA ILE A 347 7.03 -4.31 3.66
C ILE A 347 8.23 -3.40 3.91
N GLY A 348 9.03 -3.79 4.88
CA GLY A 348 10.24 -3.11 5.30
C GLY A 348 11.46 -3.59 4.54
N PHE A 349 12.33 -2.68 4.10
CA PHE A 349 13.65 -2.99 3.58
C PHE A 349 14.71 -2.67 4.64
N ASN A 350 15.42 -3.69 5.12
CA ASN A 350 16.40 -3.61 6.22
C ASN A 350 15.85 -2.92 7.49
N THR A 351 14.57 -3.13 7.83
CA THR A 351 13.96 -2.54 9.03
C THR A 351 13.97 -3.51 10.21
N THR A 352 14.34 -3.05 11.39
CA THR A 352 14.48 -3.87 12.61
C THR A 352 13.68 -3.31 13.79
N SER A 353 12.34 -3.33 13.73
CA SER A 353 11.52 -2.83 14.85
C SER A 353 10.76 -3.96 15.55
N ASN A 354 11.09 -4.21 16.83
CA ASN A 354 10.35 -5.14 17.70
C ASN A 354 8.90 -4.68 17.97
N GLN A 355 8.61 -3.38 17.81
CA GLN A 355 7.26 -2.83 17.94
C GLN A 355 6.34 -3.22 16.76
N LEU A 356 6.92 -3.69 15.64
CA LEU A 356 6.16 -4.15 14.47
C LEU A 356 5.69 -5.61 14.54
N VAL A 357 6.21 -6.37 15.51
CA VAL A 357 6.01 -7.83 15.63
C VAL A 357 5.20 -8.24 16.86
N SER A 358 4.86 -7.31 17.77
CA SER A 358 4.36 -7.68 19.10
C SER A 358 2.84 -7.83 19.26
N ASN A 359 1.98 -7.44 18.30
CA ASN A 359 0.52 -7.54 18.48
C ASN A 359 -0.34 -7.42 17.19
N SER A 360 0.20 -7.82 16.04
CA SER A 360 -0.14 -7.17 14.78
C SER A 360 -1.47 -7.64 14.17
N TRP A 361 -2.49 -6.79 14.24
CA TRP A 361 -3.70 -6.84 13.39
C TRP A 361 -3.38 -6.56 11.89
N TYR A 362 -2.11 -6.28 11.59
CA TYR A 362 -1.54 -6.05 10.27
C TYR A 362 -0.45 -7.08 9.97
N ASN A 363 -0.06 -7.19 8.70
CA ASN A 363 1.04 -8.03 8.25
C ASN A 363 2.35 -7.23 8.17
N TYR A 364 3.47 -7.83 8.55
CA TYR A 364 4.79 -7.21 8.47
C TYR A 364 5.83 -8.18 7.92
N ALA A 365 6.59 -7.74 6.93
CA ALA A 365 7.77 -8.43 6.43
C ALA A 365 8.97 -7.48 6.44
N SER A 366 10.08 -7.90 7.05
CA SER A 366 11.38 -7.24 6.88
C SER A 366 12.22 -8.03 5.90
N LEU A 367 12.60 -7.38 4.80
CA LEU A 367 13.34 -7.96 3.69
C LEU A 367 14.72 -7.31 3.62
N THR A 368 15.74 -8.10 3.29
CA THR A 368 17.10 -7.61 3.12
C THR A 368 17.49 -7.42 1.65
N ASN A 369 16.65 -7.91 0.74
CA ASN A 369 16.81 -7.81 -0.70
C ASN A 369 15.48 -7.40 -1.36
N SER A 370 15.56 -7.08 -2.64
CA SER A 370 14.45 -6.61 -3.49
C SER A 370 14.23 -7.54 -4.71
N THR A 371 14.39 -8.85 -4.51
CA THR A 371 14.29 -9.86 -5.58
C THR A 371 12.85 -10.32 -5.82
N ASP A 372 12.61 -11.07 -6.90
CA ASP A 372 11.29 -11.66 -7.17
C ASP A 372 10.91 -12.71 -6.12
N ASN A 373 11.89 -13.39 -5.50
CA ASN A 373 11.65 -14.32 -4.41
C ASN A 373 11.17 -13.59 -3.15
N ASP A 374 11.74 -12.42 -2.84
CA ASP A 374 11.30 -11.61 -1.69
C ASP A 374 9.86 -11.12 -1.89
N VAL A 375 9.51 -10.72 -3.12
CA VAL A 375 8.12 -10.39 -3.48
C VAL A 375 7.21 -11.60 -3.36
N ALA A 376 7.63 -12.75 -3.86
CA ALA A 376 6.86 -13.98 -3.77
C ALA A 376 6.55 -14.38 -2.33
N GLN A 377 7.47 -14.16 -1.38
CA GLN A 377 7.22 -14.50 0.03
C GLN A 377 5.98 -13.81 0.59
N PHE A 378 5.89 -12.48 0.48
CA PHE A 378 4.74 -11.77 1.03
C PHE A 378 3.49 -11.88 0.14
N VAL A 379 3.63 -12.04 -1.18
CA VAL A 379 2.48 -12.31 -2.07
C VAL A 379 1.85 -13.65 -1.71
N ASN A 380 2.65 -14.71 -1.63
CA ASN A 380 2.19 -16.05 -1.27
C ASN A 380 1.50 -16.04 0.09
N ARG A 381 2.10 -15.39 1.08
CA ARG A 381 1.53 -15.39 2.41
C ARG A 381 0.28 -14.54 2.54
N TYR A 382 0.34 -13.29 2.11
CA TYR A 382 -0.69 -12.30 2.43
C TYR A 382 -1.88 -12.34 1.46
N TYR A 383 -1.64 -12.68 0.18
CA TYR A 383 -2.68 -12.68 -0.85
C TYR A 383 -3.16 -14.08 -1.24
N PHE A 384 -2.30 -15.11 -1.17
CA PHE A 384 -2.70 -16.50 -1.45
C PHE A 384 -2.90 -17.38 -0.22
N ASN A 385 -2.67 -16.83 0.98
CA ASN A 385 -2.69 -17.57 2.24
C ASN A 385 -1.84 -18.87 2.22
N SER A 386 -0.72 -18.84 1.51
CA SER A 386 0.13 -20.02 1.26
C SER A 386 1.46 -19.94 2.01
N ASN A 387 1.89 -21.10 2.53
CA ASN A 387 3.20 -21.28 3.16
C ASN A 387 4.32 -21.55 2.13
N LEU A 388 4.04 -21.50 0.82
CA LEU A 388 5.05 -21.77 -0.20
C LEU A 388 6.21 -20.75 -0.08
N GLY A 389 7.39 -21.28 0.26
CA GLY A 389 8.65 -20.54 0.24
C GLY A 389 8.78 -19.44 1.28
N ASN A 390 7.92 -19.40 2.32
CA ASN A 390 7.98 -18.34 3.33
C ASN A 390 7.50 -18.82 4.72
N SER A 391 7.92 -18.13 5.76
CA SER A 391 7.50 -18.34 7.15
C SER A 391 6.76 -17.14 7.74
N LEU A 392 6.29 -16.23 6.87
CA LEU A 392 5.58 -15.04 7.29
C LEU A 392 4.25 -15.43 7.94
N ILE A 393 3.69 -14.57 8.79
CA ILE A 393 2.38 -14.78 9.41
C ILE A 393 1.34 -13.97 8.63
N ASN A 394 0.19 -14.56 8.31
CA ASN A 394 -0.93 -13.83 7.72
C ASN A 394 -1.99 -13.54 8.78
N ASN A 395 -1.97 -12.32 9.32
CA ASN A 395 -2.93 -11.81 10.28
C ASN A 395 -4.24 -11.36 9.64
N TRP A 396 -4.29 -11.14 8.32
CA TRP A 396 -5.52 -10.79 7.61
C TRP A 396 -6.51 -11.97 7.54
N CYS A 397 -5.96 -13.17 7.39
CA CYS A 397 -6.68 -14.39 7.04
C CYS A 397 -6.46 -15.49 8.08
N ALA A 398 -6.30 -15.09 9.35
CA ALA A 398 -5.96 -15.99 10.43
C ALA A 398 -7.13 -16.95 10.73
N LYS A 399 -6.86 -18.25 10.58
CA LYS A 399 -7.79 -19.31 11.00
C LYS A 399 -8.09 -19.18 12.50
N SER A 400 -9.37 -19.22 12.87
CA SER A 400 -9.77 -19.40 14.28
C SER A 400 -9.24 -20.71 14.88
N ALA A 401 -9.11 -20.75 16.21
CA ALA A 401 -8.72 -21.97 16.91
C ALA A 401 -9.71 -23.11 16.65
N ASP A 402 -9.23 -24.36 16.72
CA ASP A 402 -10.12 -25.51 16.65
C ASP A 402 -11.13 -25.50 17.79
N PRO A 403 -12.40 -25.87 17.53
CA PRO A 403 -13.44 -25.87 18.55
C PRO A 403 -13.11 -26.88 19.65
N VAL A 404 -13.06 -26.41 20.90
CA VAL A 404 -12.78 -27.26 22.07
C VAL A 404 -14.10 -27.72 22.70
N PRO A 405 -14.30 -29.03 22.92
CA PRO A 405 -15.49 -29.56 23.60
C PRO A 405 -15.73 -28.91 24.97
N THR A 406 -16.93 -28.34 25.17
CA THR A 406 -17.39 -27.83 26.47
C THR A 406 -18.82 -28.31 26.75
N ASP A 407 -19.25 -28.26 28.01
CA ASP A 407 -20.59 -28.71 28.41
C ASP A 407 -21.72 -27.83 27.81
N GLY A 408 -21.41 -26.64 27.26
CA GLY A 408 -22.35 -25.75 26.57
C GLY A 408 -22.27 -25.80 25.03
N GLY A 409 -21.48 -26.72 24.48
CA GLY A 409 -21.15 -26.81 23.06
C GLY A 409 -19.88 -26.04 22.70
N ALA A 410 -19.27 -26.41 21.57
CA ALA A 410 -18.09 -25.76 21.03
C ALA A 410 -18.49 -24.86 19.85
N THR A 411 -17.81 -23.73 19.69
CA THR A 411 -18.09 -22.79 18.59
C THR A 411 -16.81 -22.40 17.87
N PHE A 412 -16.95 -22.12 16.57
CA PHE A 412 -15.88 -21.53 15.77
C PHE A 412 -16.49 -20.68 14.65
N THR A 413 -15.72 -19.71 14.17
CA THR A 413 -16.11 -18.77 13.11
C THR A 413 -14.97 -18.58 12.13
N GLU A 414 -15.31 -18.19 10.90
CA GLU A 414 -14.35 -17.66 9.93
C GLU A 414 -15.03 -16.52 9.16
N PRO A 415 -14.50 -15.29 9.18
CA PRO A 415 -13.31 -14.87 9.92
C PRO A 415 -13.54 -14.88 11.44
N SER A 416 -12.47 -14.74 12.23
CA SER A 416 -12.55 -14.72 13.71
C SER A 416 -13.43 -13.58 14.25
N ASN A 417 -13.55 -12.48 13.51
CA ASN A 417 -14.41 -11.34 13.82
C ASN A 417 -15.75 -11.36 13.06
N TYR A 418 -16.23 -12.56 12.68
CA TYR A 418 -17.50 -12.78 11.96
C TYR A 418 -18.64 -11.87 12.45
N GLY A 419 -19.33 -11.24 11.49
CA GLY A 419 -20.32 -10.19 11.73
C GLY A 419 -21.77 -10.60 11.48
N GLY A 420 -22.07 -11.89 11.37
CA GLY A 420 -23.41 -12.41 11.14
C GLY A 420 -24.06 -13.03 12.38
N PRO A 421 -25.23 -13.68 12.22
CA PRO A 421 -25.94 -14.31 13.30
C PRO A 421 -25.16 -15.45 13.93
N THR A 422 -25.31 -15.62 15.25
CA THR A 422 -24.70 -16.71 16.00
C THR A 422 -25.76 -17.40 16.88
N THR A 423 -25.44 -18.59 17.36
CA THR A 423 -26.25 -19.29 18.36
C THR A 423 -26.17 -18.67 19.77
N SER A 424 -25.37 -17.61 19.97
CA SER A 424 -25.26 -16.88 21.23
C SER A 424 -26.16 -15.63 21.20
N SER A 425 -26.84 -15.36 22.32
CA SER A 425 -28.07 -14.57 22.43
C SER A 425 -28.04 -13.08 22.04
N ALA A 426 -26.97 -12.56 21.43
CA ALA A 426 -26.82 -11.14 21.11
C ALA A 426 -27.09 -10.77 19.63
N VAL A 427 -26.86 -11.69 18.68
CA VAL A 427 -27.05 -11.43 17.24
C VAL A 427 -27.80 -12.60 16.62
N THR A 428 -29.12 -12.45 16.51
CA THR A 428 -30.03 -13.51 16.02
C THR A 428 -30.50 -13.28 14.58
N SER A 429 -30.09 -12.19 13.94
CA SER A 429 -30.47 -11.85 12.57
C SER A 429 -29.34 -11.16 11.84
N TRP A 430 -29.37 -11.24 10.50
CA TRP A 430 -28.42 -10.56 9.65
C TRP A 430 -28.57 -9.04 9.80
N ASP A 431 -27.47 -8.33 10.01
CA ASP A 431 -27.50 -6.87 10.09
C ASP A 431 -28.04 -6.28 8.77
N PRO A 432 -29.22 -5.64 8.77
CA PRO A 432 -29.80 -5.05 7.57
C PRO A 432 -29.02 -3.82 7.09
N ASN A 433 -28.18 -3.24 7.95
CA ASN A 433 -27.33 -2.09 7.64
C ASN A 433 -25.89 -2.50 7.34
N PHE A 434 -25.66 -3.76 6.97
CA PHE A 434 -24.32 -4.21 6.62
C PHE A 434 -23.72 -3.36 5.50
N ASP A 435 -22.56 -2.80 5.80
CA ASP A 435 -21.88 -1.84 4.95
C ASP A 435 -21.23 -2.48 3.71
N GLY A 436 -21.24 -3.82 3.62
CA GLY A 436 -20.64 -4.57 2.52
C GLY A 436 -19.12 -4.67 2.60
N GLN A 437 -18.49 -4.07 3.63
CA GLN A 437 -17.04 -3.83 3.65
C GLN A 437 -16.33 -4.56 4.79
N THR A 438 -16.93 -4.69 5.97
CA THR A 438 -16.25 -5.23 7.17
C THR A 438 -16.54 -6.72 7.45
N LYS A 439 -15.70 -7.37 8.27
CA LYS A 439 -15.92 -8.72 8.84
C LYS A 439 -16.17 -9.81 7.77
N ARG A 440 -15.27 -9.88 6.79
CA ARG A 440 -15.36 -10.83 5.65
C ARG A 440 -14.16 -11.76 5.63
N TYR A 441 -14.36 -12.95 5.07
CA TYR A 441 -13.26 -13.91 4.89
C TYR A 441 -12.29 -13.48 3.78
N CYS A 442 -11.20 -14.22 3.63
CA CYS A 442 -10.22 -14.01 2.57
C CYS A 442 -10.41 -14.93 1.37
N ASN A 443 -9.90 -14.50 0.22
CA ASN A 443 -9.70 -15.38 -0.92
C ASN A 443 -8.66 -16.46 -0.63
N PHE A 444 -8.72 -17.54 -1.41
CA PHE A 444 -7.78 -18.67 -1.36
C PHE A 444 -7.63 -19.33 0.02
N GLN A 445 -8.68 -19.29 0.85
CA GLN A 445 -8.73 -20.05 2.09
C GLN A 445 -8.78 -21.54 1.77
N ASP A 446 -8.07 -22.33 2.57
CA ASP A 446 -8.18 -23.79 2.66
C ASP A 446 -7.92 -24.16 4.11
N THR A 447 -8.93 -23.94 4.96
CA THR A 447 -8.85 -24.13 6.40
C THR A 447 -9.65 -25.36 6.80
N THR A 448 -9.11 -26.15 7.72
CA THR A 448 -9.80 -27.30 8.31
C THR A 448 -9.91 -27.12 9.81
N TYR A 449 -11.12 -27.18 10.36
CA TYR A 449 -11.40 -27.23 11.79
C TYR A 449 -11.70 -28.66 12.20
N THR A 450 -11.19 -29.08 13.36
CA THR A 450 -11.39 -30.45 13.87
C THR A 450 -12.07 -30.42 15.23
N TYR A 451 -13.13 -31.20 15.39
CA TYR A 451 -13.81 -31.44 16.65
C TYR A 451 -13.78 -32.94 16.96
N THR A 452 -13.31 -33.30 18.15
CA THR A 452 -13.32 -34.68 18.65
C THR A 452 -14.37 -34.83 19.73
N ARG A 453 -15.32 -35.74 19.53
CA ARG A 453 -16.39 -36.04 20.48
C ARG A 453 -15.82 -36.55 21.81
N LYS A 454 -16.31 -36.00 22.92
CA LYS A 454 -15.95 -36.36 24.29
C LYS A 454 -16.72 -37.59 24.77
N ASN A 455 -18.03 -37.65 24.51
CA ASN A 455 -18.90 -38.74 24.95
C ASN A 455 -19.41 -39.59 23.79
N SER A 456 -18.94 -40.83 23.69
CA SER A 456 -19.33 -41.77 22.63
C SER A 456 -20.80 -42.19 22.66
N VAL A 457 -21.51 -41.93 23.77
CA VAL A 457 -22.95 -42.20 23.90
C VAL A 457 -23.80 -41.11 23.25
N PHE A 458 -23.26 -39.90 23.09
CA PHE A 458 -23.99 -38.75 22.57
C PHE A 458 -23.83 -38.65 21.05
N VAL A 459 -24.84 -38.06 20.39
CA VAL A 459 -24.75 -37.63 18.99
C VAL A 459 -24.33 -36.18 18.93
N LEU A 460 -23.71 -35.78 17.82
CA LEU A 460 -23.31 -34.40 17.60
C LEU A 460 -24.45 -33.68 16.89
N LYS A 461 -24.93 -32.58 17.46
CA LYS A 461 -25.83 -31.63 16.82
C LYS A 461 -25.00 -30.44 16.33
N ILE A 462 -25.02 -30.19 15.03
CA ILE A 462 -24.28 -29.11 14.40
C ILE A 462 -25.28 -28.05 13.95
N THR A 463 -25.04 -26.80 14.32
CA THR A 463 -25.81 -25.62 13.88
C THR A 463 -24.87 -24.67 13.14
N VAL A 464 -25.27 -24.24 11.94
CA VAL A 464 -24.44 -23.41 11.04
C VAL A 464 -25.21 -22.17 10.62
N PHE A 465 -24.56 -21.02 10.70
CA PHE A 465 -24.96 -19.76 10.04
C PHE A 465 -23.89 -19.40 9.02
N TYR A 466 -24.27 -19.02 7.79
CA TYR A 466 -23.29 -18.73 6.75
C TYR A 466 -23.79 -17.74 5.68
N GLU A 467 -22.85 -16.96 5.15
CA GLU A 467 -22.96 -16.12 3.97
C GLU A 467 -21.64 -16.27 3.18
N LEU A 468 -21.69 -17.06 2.11
CA LEU A 468 -20.58 -17.48 1.25
C LEU A 468 -20.89 -17.13 -0.22
N GLU A 469 -19.88 -17.08 -1.07
CA GLU A 469 -20.08 -16.97 -2.52
C GLU A 469 -20.76 -18.23 -3.07
N ILE A 470 -21.90 -18.04 -3.75
CA ILE A 470 -22.73 -19.14 -4.24
C ILE A 470 -22.00 -19.99 -5.29
N GLU A 471 -21.96 -21.30 -5.07
CA GLU A 471 -21.35 -22.32 -5.93
C GLU A 471 -19.84 -22.13 -6.19
N GLN A 472 -19.19 -21.24 -5.45
CA GLN A 472 -17.77 -20.94 -5.60
C GLN A 472 -16.98 -21.20 -4.31
N ASP A 473 -17.54 -20.79 -3.19
CA ASP A 473 -16.97 -20.97 -1.86
C ASP A 473 -17.78 -21.99 -1.07
N TYR A 474 -17.07 -22.86 -0.35
CA TYR A 474 -17.67 -24.04 0.26
C TYR A 474 -17.23 -24.23 1.71
N LEU A 475 -18.19 -24.52 2.59
CA LEU A 475 -17.96 -25.09 3.92
C LEU A 475 -18.49 -26.53 3.93
N LYS A 476 -17.58 -27.49 4.01
CA LYS A 476 -17.89 -28.93 3.95
C LYS A 476 -17.64 -29.61 5.27
N PHE A 477 -18.55 -30.48 5.68
CA PHE A 477 -18.42 -31.28 6.89
C PHE A 477 -18.14 -32.74 6.56
N TYR A 478 -17.21 -33.33 7.29
CA TYR A 478 -16.87 -34.74 7.21
C TYR A 478 -17.03 -35.40 8.58
N ALA A 479 -17.71 -36.54 8.60
CA ALA A 479 -17.83 -37.43 9.75
C ALA A 479 -16.88 -38.62 9.57
N ASP A 480 -15.90 -38.74 10.46
CA ASP A 480 -14.88 -39.80 10.42
C ASP A 480 -14.24 -39.98 9.02
N GLY A 481 -14.07 -38.86 8.29
CA GLY A 481 -13.46 -38.80 6.96
C GLY A 481 -14.44 -38.87 5.77
N VAL A 482 -15.75 -39.05 6.00
CA VAL A 482 -16.76 -39.10 4.94
C VAL A 482 -17.53 -37.78 4.88
N GLU A 483 -17.65 -37.16 3.70
CA GLU A 483 -18.43 -35.93 3.50
C GLU A 483 -19.91 -36.20 3.83
N ILE A 484 -20.48 -35.39 4.72
CA ILE A 484 -21.88 -35.53 5.16
C ILE A 484 -22.74 -34.32 4.81
N GLU A 485 -22.14 -33.12 4.74
CA GLU A 485 -22.84 -31.89 4.36
C GLU A 485 -21.91 -30.90 3.66
N SER A 486 -22.46 -30.06 2.78
CA SER A 486 -21.73 -29.03 2.05
C SER A 486 -22.58 -27.78 1.88
N PHE A 487 -22.08 -26.64 2.36
CA PHE A 487 -22.76 -25.35 2.33
C PHE A 487 -22.07 -24.37 1.37
N THR A 488 -22.88 -23.61 0.63
CA THR A 488 -22.48 -22.51 -0.25
C THR A 488 -23.67 -21.54 -0.38
N GLY A 489 -23.44 -20.27 -0.73
CA GLY A 489 -24.48 -19.25 -0.76
C GLY A 489 -24.83 -18.71 0.64
N VAL A 490 -26.10 -18.41 0.90
CA VAL A 490 -26.53 -17.73 2.14
C VAL A 490 -27.67 -18.46 2.82
N ASP A 491 -27.59 -18.62 4.14
CA ASP A 491 -28.70 -19.09 4.97
C ASP A 491 -29.12 -18.04 6.01
N VAL A 492 -30.42 -17.74 6.02
CA VAL A 492 -31.05 -16.75 6.89
C VAL A 492 -31.64 -17.33 8.16
N ASN A 493 -31.82 -18.66 8.24
CA ASN A 493 -32.58 -19.33 9.30
C ASN A 493 -31.79 -20.39 10.08
N ASN A 494 -30.48 -20.51 9.83
CA ASN A 494 -29.59 -21.61 10.26
C ASN A 494 -29.89 -22.98 9.66
N ALA A 495 -28.81 -23.72 9.43
CA ALA A 495 -28.82 -25.12 9.05
C ALA A 495 -28.49 -25.97 10.27
N VAL A 496 -29.30 -27.00 10.53
CA VAL A 496 -29.12 -27.93 11.66
C VAL A 496 -29.12 -29.36 11.16
N PHE A 497 -28.10 -30.12 11.53
CA PHE A 497 -28.01 -31.55 11.24
C PHE A 497 -27.35 -32.29 12.40
N ASN A 498 -27.60 -33.60 12.47
CA ASN A 498 -27.01 -34.47 13.48
C ASN A 498 -26.02 -35.43 12.82
N ALA A 499 -24.91 -35.72 13.51
CA ALA A 499 -23.93 -36.71 13.09
C ALA A 499 -23.55 -37.63 14.25
N ASN A 500 -23.51 -38.93 13.98
CA ASN A 500 -22.94 -39.90 14.91
C ASN A 500 -21.52 -40.25 14.45
N ALA A 501 -20.55 -39.48 14.92
CA ALA A 501 -19.15 -39.60 14.51
C ALA A 501 -18.21 -39.40 15.71
N THR A 502 -17.02 -39.98 15.64
CA THR A 502 -15.98 -39.73 16.65
C THR A 502 -15.29 -38.40 16.40
N VAL A 503 -15.02 -38.08 15.14
CA VAL A 503 -14.40 -36.84 14.70
C VAL A 503 -15.28 -36.18 13.64
N ILE A 504 -15.50 -34.88 13.81
CA ILE A 504 -16.04 -34.01 12.78
C ILE A 504 -14.92 -33.10 12.30
N THR A 505 -14.73 -33.04 10.99
CA THR A 505 -13.93 -31.99 10.37
C THR A 505 -14.81 -31.07 9.54
N ALA A 506 -14.55 -29.77 9.63
CA ALA A 506 -15.17 -28.76 8.79
C ALA A 506 -14.09 -28.12 7.92
N ARG A 507 -14.19 -28.24 6.60
CA ARG A 507 -13.23 -27.69 5.64
C ARG A 507 -13.86 -26.51 4.92
N PHE A 508 -13.24 -25.35 5.03
CA PHE A 508 -13.63 -24.13 4.33
C PHE A 508 -12.65 -23.83 3.20
N THR A 509 -13.17 -23.68 1.99
CA THR A 509 -12.37 -23.37 0.80
C THR A 509 -12.96 -22.18 0.05
N THR A 510 -12.11 -21.24 -0.38
CA THR A 510 -12.54 -20.08 -1.17
C THR A 510 -11.78 -19.93 -2.48
N ASN A 511 -12.42 -19.30 -3.45
CA ASN A 511 -11.86 -18.98 -4.75
C ASN A 511 -11.05 -17.67 -4.71
N ASN A 512 -10.86 -17.06 -5.89
CA ASN A 512 -10.08 -15.86 -6.11
C ASN A 512 -10.90 -14.56 -6.29
N ALA A 513 -12.23 -14.63 -6.21
CA ALA A 513 -13.15 -13.51 -6.39
C ALA A 513 -14.07 -13.36 -5.16
N ILE A 514 -14.92 -12.33 -5.15
CA ILE A 514 -16.01 -12.09 -4.18
C ILE A 514 -15.82 -12.67 -2.75
N VAL A 515 -15.56 -11.81 -1.77
CA VAL A 515 -15.57 -12.21 -0.35
C VAL A 515 -16.84 -11.74 0.35
N GLN A 516 -17.39 -12.63 1.18
CA GLN A 516 -18.62 -12.45 1.96
C GLN A 516 -18.34 -12.52 3.47
N ARG A 517 -19.39 -12.43 4.31
CA ARG A 517 -19.23 -12.38 5.77
C ARG A 517 -18.67 -13.67 6.39
N GLY A 518 -18.86 -14.84 5.76
CA GLY A 518 -18.31 -16.10 6.25
C GLY A 518 -19.33 -16.89 7.07
N PHE A 519 -18.89 -17.54 8.16
CA PHE A 519 -19.77 -18.44 8.91
C PHE A 519 -19.53 -18.47 10.42
N SER A 520 -20.53 -18.99 11.12
CA SER A 520 -20.47 -19.42 12.52
C SER A 520 -21.02 -20.83 12.67
N VAL A 521 -20.29 -21.68 13.38
CA VAL A 521 -20.68 -23.07 13.65
C VAL A 521 -20.72 -23.30 15.15
N LYS A 522 -21.77 -24.00 15.60
CA LYS A 522 -21.87 -24.56 16.95
C LYS A 522 -22.01 -26.08 16.87
N ILE A 523 -21.24 -26.80 17.68
CA ILE A 523 -21.31 -28.26 17.82
C ILE A 523 -21.69 -28.58 19.27
N GLU A 524 -22.76 -29.33 19.46
CA GLU A 524 -23.28 -29.76 20.76
C GLU A 524 -23.30 -31.28 20.84
N GLU A 525 -22.88 -31.86 21.96
CA GLU A 525 -23.10 -33.28 22.23
C GLU A 525 -24.44 -33.44 22.92
N VAL A 526 -25.39 -34.09 22.24
CA VAL A 526 -26.75 -34.29 22.73
C VAL A 526 -27.03 -35.77 22.91
N ALA A 527 -27.82 -36.13 23.91
CA ALA A 527 -28.27 -37.51 24.06
C ALA A 527 -29.04 -37.95 22.79
N PRO A 528 -28.89 -39.20 22.34
CA PRO A 528 -29.70 -39.74 21.25
C PRO A 528 -31.18 -39.59 21.61
N ALA A 529 -31.98 -39.15 20.64
CA ALA A 529 -33.43 -39.02 20.79
C ALA A 529 -34.12 -40.38 20.96
#